data_AF-A0A7S0M5G4-F1
#
_entry.id   AF-A0A7S0M5G4-F1
#
_cell.length_a   1.000
_cell.length_b   1.000
_cell.length_c   1.000
_cell.angle_alpha   90.00
_cell.angle_beta   90.00
_cell.angle_gamma   90.00
#
_symmetry.space_group_name_H-M   'P 1'
#
loop_
_entity.id
_entity.type
_entity.pdbx_description
1 polymer ?
#
loop_
_entity_poly.entity_id
_entity_poly.type
_entity_poly.pdbx_seq_one_letter_code
_entity_poly.pdbx_strand_id
1 'polypeptide(L)'
;WSRFVTGFYIRFALFVVQLLLFSVFAAWCIAQDVSFDTMDARHYGTARAFYGGCVAAGIGAYFLIREVLQLCACVADEGLKDYIEFWNVVQVCSHSLELVSLAMFVLGSNPVDTRVVATYAIFSLWINLLYFTKAIRQISFLLEILTTIISDMIPFVIIMTILVLADTLALLVLVGNLKDQNDEILFASFATPLDLVYR
;
A
#
# COMPACT_ATOMS: atom_id res chain seq x y z
N TRP A 1 -27.55 7.88 -18.07
CA TRP A 1 -26.23 8.45 -18.42
C TRP A 1 -25.79 9.57 -17.47
N SER A 2 -26.55 10.67 -17.28
CA SER A 2 -26.11 11.76 -16.37
C SER A 2 -25.86 11.31 -14.92
N ARG A 3 -26.75 10.53 -14.31
CA ARG A 3 -26.59 10.03 -12.92
C ARG A 3 -25.35 9.16 -12.71
N PHE A 4 -24.95 8.38 -13.72
CA PHE A 4 -23.77 7.52 -13.65
C PHE A 4 -22.48 8.34 -13.71
N VAL A 5 -22.43 9.31 -14.62
CA VAL A 5 -21.32 10.25 -14.77
C VAL A 5 -21.15 11.11 -13.50
N THR A 6 -22.24 11.64 -12.95
CA THR A 6 -22.21 12.40 -11.69
C THR A 6 -21.72 11.54 -10.52
N GLY A 7 -22.16 10.28 -10.43
CA GLY A 7 -21.73 9.35 -9.39
C GLY A 7 -20.25 8.96 -9.48
N PHE A 8 -19.66 8.92 -10.68
CA PHE A 8 -18.22 8.71 -10.84
C PHE A 8 -17.42 9.92 -10.34
N TYR A 9 -17.76 11.14 -10.77
CA TYR A 9 -17.02 12.35 -10.38
C TYR A 9 -17.09 12.64 -8.88
N ILE A 10 -18.23 12.40 -8.23
CA ILE A 10 -18.34 12.54 -6.78
C ILE A 10 -17.40 11.56 -6.07
N ARG A 11 -17.38 10.29 -6.48
CA ARG A 11 -16.49 9.28 -5.90
C ARG A 11 -15.02 9.61 -6.15
N PHE A 12 -14.67 10.05 -7.36
CA PHE A 12 -13.32 10.49 -7.67
C PHE A 12 -12.90 11.70 -6.81
N ALA A 13 -13.76 12.70 -6.67
CA ALA A 13 -13.49 13.86 -5.84
C ALA A 13 -13.32 13.49 -4.35
N LEU A 14 -14.18 12.62 -3.82
CA LEU A 14 -14.05 12.10 -2.45
C LEU A 14 -12.74 11.34 -2.26
N PHE A 15 -12.35 10.51 -3.22
CA PHE A 15 -11.08 9.79 -3.19
C PHE A 15 -9.88 10.73 -3.25
N VAL A 16 -9.90 11.77 -4.08
CA VAL A 16 -8.83 12.78 -4.14
C VAL A 16 -8.72 13.54 -2.81
N VAL A 17 -9.85 13.92 -2.21
CA VAL A 17 -9.87 14.57 -0.89
C VAL A 17 -9.28 13.64 0.17
N GLN A 18 -9.68 12.38 0.19
CA GLN A 18 -9.12 11.36 1.07
C GLN A 18 -7.61 11.22 0.88
N LEU A 19 -7.15 11.06 -0.36
CA LEU A 19 -5.73 10.90 -0.69
C LEU A 19 -4.91 12.09 -0.19
N LEU A 20 -5.38 13.32 -0.40
CA LEU A 20 -4.69 14.53 0.05
C LEU A 20 -4.66 14.64 1.57
N LEU A 21 -5.80 14.43 2.24
CA LEU A 21 -5.87 14.51 3.71
C LEU A 21 -5.02 13.43 4.37
N PHE A 22 -5.05 12.20 3.85
CA PHE A 22 -4.23 11.12 4.36
C PHE A 22 -2.75 11.31 4.03
N SER A 23 -2.41 11.91 2.89
CA SER A 23 -1.01 12.28 2.57
C SER A 23 -0.43 13.22 3.61
N VAL A 24 -1.21 14.21 4.07
CA VAL A 24 -0.80 15.15 5.12
C VAL A 24 -0.58 14.42 6.45
N PHE A 25 -1.49 13.50 6.81
CA PHE A 25 -1.35 12.67 8.00
C PHE A 25 -0.09 11.78 7.93
N ALA A 26 0.09 11.03 6.84
CA ALA A 26 1.23 10.14 6.65
C ALA A 26 2.56 10.91 6.64
N ALA A 27 2.63 12.05 5.95
CA ALA A 27 3.81 12.91 5.95
C ALA A 27 4.14 13.43 7.36
N TRP A 28 3.12 13.77 8.15
CA TRP A 28 3.32 14.19 9.53
C TRP A 28 3.83 13.04 10.42
N CYS A 29 3.28 11.83 10.29
CA CYS A 29 3.80 10.63 10.98
C CYS A 29 5.26 10.34 10.62
N ILE A 30 5.65 10.58 9.36
CA ILE A 30 7.03 10.42 8.88
C ILE A 30 7.95 11.51 9.47
N ALA A 31 7.46 12.74 9.58
CA ALA A 31 8.25 13.89 10.01
C ALA A 31 8.47 13.96 11.54
N GLN A 32 7.78 13.17 12.36
CA GLN A 32 7.89 13.20 13.82
C GLN A 32 9.31 12.92 14.37
N ASP A 33 10.20 12.30 13.58
CA ASP A 33 11.61 12.05 13.90
C ASP A 33 12.50 13.30 13.82
N VAL A 34 12.08 14.33 13.08
CA VAL A 34 12.84 15.58 12.95
C VAL A 34 12.48 16.46 14.14
N SER A 35 13.44 16.70 15.02
CA SER A 35 13.31 17.54 16.22
C SER A 35 12.83 18.96 15.88
N PHE A 36 11.52 19.16 15.81
CA PHE A 36 10.94 20.51 15.71
C PHE A 36 10.87 21.11 17.12
N ASP A 37 11.85 21.97 17.42
CA ASP A 37 12.06 22.68 18.70
C ASP A 37 11.00 23.75 19.06
N THR A 38 9.81 23.70 18.44
CA THR A 38 8.73 24.68 18.72
C THR A 38 7.45 23.97 19.15
N MET A 39 7.18 23.99 20.47
CA MET A 39 6.00 23.36 21.09
C MET A 39 4.67 23.79 20.46
N ASP A 40 4.52 25.07 20.09
CA ASP A 40 3.28 25.59 19.52
C ASP A 40 3.03 25.11 18.08
N ALA A 41 4.06 25.08 17.23
CA ALA A 41 3.93 24.57 15.86
C ALA A 41 3.63 23.06 15.84
N ARG A 42 4.16 22.32 16.82
CA ARG A 42 3.90 20.89 16.99
C ARG A 42 2.43 20.63 17.33
N HIS A 43 1.84 21.33 18.30
CA HIS A 43 0.44 21.13 18.70
C HIS A 43 -0.60 21.52 17.64
N TYR A 44 -0.39 22.62 16.91
CA TYR A 44 -1.32 22.97 15.82
C TYR A 44 -1.16 22.07 14.59
N GLY A 45 0.07 21.61 14.30
CA GLY A 45 0.34 20.63 13.25
C GLY A 45 -0.25 19.24 13.56
N THR A 46 -0.10 18.78 14.81
CA THR A 46 -0.64 17.48 15.27
C THR A 46 -2.15 17.43 15.13
N ALA A 47 -2.85 18.49 15.58
CA ALA A 47 -4.30 18.51 15.56
C ALA A 47 -4.84 18.49 14.11
N ARG A 48 -4.27 19.30 13.21
CA ARG A 48 -4.71 19.36 11.80
C ARG A 48 -4.45 18.05 11.06
N ALA A 49 -3.27 17.47 11.22
CA ALA A 49 -2.94 16.18 10.62
C ALA A 49 -3.86 15.07 11.14
N PHE A 50 -4.13 15.06 12.45
CA PHE A 50 -5.02 14.09 13.06
C PHE A 50 -6.47 14.24 12.58
N TYR A 51 -7.06 15.44 12.64
CA TYR A 51 -8.43 15.66 12.15
C TYR A 51 -8.56 15.37 10.66
N GLY A 52 -7.55 15.74 9.85
CA GLY A 52 -7.47 15.37 8.44
C GLY A 52 -7.45 13.85 8.24
N GLY A 53 -6.63 13.14 9.02
CA GLY A 53 -6.58 11.68 9.04
C GLY A 53 -7.92 11.03 9.44
N CYS A 54 -8.62 11.58 10.43
CA CYS A 54 -9.95 11.10 10.84
C CYS A 54 -11.00 11.29 9.73
N VAL A 55 -10.99 12.44 9.06
CA VAL A 55 -11.90 12.69 7.92
C VAL A 55 -11.56 11.75 6.76
N ALA A 56 -10.28 11.58 6.44
CA ALA A 56 -9.84 10.64 5.42
C ALA A 56 -10.28 9.20 5.75
N ALA A 57 -10.08 8.75 6.98
CA ALA A 57 -10.53 7.45 7.46
C ALA A 57 -12.06 7.28 7.39
N GLY A 58 -12.83 8.34 7.64
CA GLY A 58 -14.29 8.32 7.44
C GLY A 58 -14.67 8.07 5.97
N ILE A 59 -13.97 8.72 5.03
CA ILE A 59 -14.15 8.48 3.59
C ILE A 59 -13.67 7.07 3.21
N GLY A 60 -12.55 6.61 3.75
CA GLY A 60 -12.01 5.27 3.53
C GLY A 60 -12.94 4.18 4.02
N ALA A 61 -13.55 4.36 5.20
CA ALA A 61 -14.56 3.46 5.72
C ALA A 61 -15.79 3.40 4.81
N TYR A 62 -16.21 4.53 4.23
CA TYR A 62 -17.28 4.55 3.22
C TYR A 62 -16.94 3.70 1.98
N PHE A 63 -15.72 3.82 1.44
CA PHE A 63 -15.28 2.99 0.31
C PHE A 63 -15.19 1.51 0.70
N LEU A 64 -14.66 1.20 1.88
CA LEU A 64 -14.51 -0.16 2.36
C LEU A 64 -15.86 -0.85 2.58
N ILE A 65 -16.84 -0.15 3.18
CA ILE A 65 -18.21 -0.67 3.32
C ILE A 65 -18.81 -0.97 1.94
N ARG A 66 -18.59 -0.08 0.96
CA ARG A 66 -19.09 -0.31 -0.40
C ARG A 66 -18.46 -1.53 -1.05
N GLU A 67 -17.15 -1.74 -0.90
CA GLU A 67 -16.46 -2.92 -1.43
C GLU A 67 -16.91 -4.20 -0.70
N VAL A 68 -17.14 -4.15 0.61
CA VAL A 68 -17.71 -5.28 1.37
C VAL A 68 -19.12 -5.63 0.86
N LEU A 69 -19.96 -4.64 0.59
CA LEU A 69 -21.29 -4.89 0.01
C LEU A 69 -21.20 -5.49 -1.39
N GLN A 70 -20.25 -5.03 -2.21
CA GLN A 70 -19.99 -5.59 -3.54
C GLN A 70 -19.50 -7.03 -3.45
N LEU A 71 -18.57 -7.34 -2.54
CA LEU A 71 -18.11 -8.68 -2.25
C LEU A 71 -19.26 -9.60 -1.84
N CYS A 72 -20.12 -9.17 -0.92
CA CYS A 72 -21.27 -9.95 -0.47
C CYS A 72 -22.24 -10.26 -1.62
N ALA A 73 -22.45 -9.31 -2.54
CA ALA A 73 -23.28 -9.52 -3.72
C ALA A 73 -22.65 -10.50 -4.72
N CYS A 74 -21.37 -10.32 -5.07
CA CYS A 74 -20.67 -11.21 -6.01
C CYS A 74 -20.56 -12.64 -5.49
N VAL A 75 -20.31 -12.84 -4.19
CA VAL A 75 -20.22 -14.18 -3.60
C VAL A 75 -21.57 -14.91 -3.63
N ALA A 76 -22.67 -14.18 -3.55
CA ALA A 76 -24.01 -14.78 -3.59
C ALA A 76 -24.40 -15.27 -4.99
N ASP A 77 -23.99 -14.56 -6.04
CA ASP A 77 -24.43 -14.84 -7.42
C ASP A 77 -23.41 -15.61 -8.28
N GLU A 78 -22.13 -15.25 -8.21
CA GLU A 78 -21.08 -15.70 -9.17
C GLU A 78 -19.93 -16.47 -8.47
N GLY A 79 -19.85 -16.36 -7.15
CA GLY A 79 -18.81 -16.98 -6.32
C GLY A 79 -17.56 -16.10 -6.15
N LEU A 80 -16.69 -16.50 -5.23
CA LEU A 80 -15.56 -15.66 -4.77
C LEU A 80 -14.50 -15.39 -5.87
N LYS A 81 -14.38 -16.29 -6.85
CA LYS A 81 -13.29 -16.24 -7.85
C LYS A 81 -13.36 -15.00 -8.73
N ASP A 82 -14.56 -14.56 -9.10
CA ASP A 82 -14.75 -13.40 -9.98
C ASP A 82 -14.56 -12.07 -9.23
N TYR A 83 -14.64 -12.08 -7.89
CA TYR A 83 -14.34 -10.90 -7.07
C TYR A 83 -12.84 -10.67 -6.87
N ILE A 84 -12.00 -11.72 -6.90
CA ILE A 84 -10.53 -11.62 -6.67
C ILE A 84 -9.83 -11.08 -7.94
N GLU A 85 -10.28 -9.92 -8.42
CA GLU A 85 -9.54 -9.11 -9.38
C GLU A 85 -8.48 -8.31 -8.62
N PHE A 86 -7.28 -8.17 -9.21
CA PHE A 86 -6.15 -7.43 -8.65
C PHE A 86 -6.56 -6.06 -8.06
N TRP A 87 -7.41 -5.32 -8.76
CA TRP A 87 -7.83 -3.98 -8.35
C TRP A 87 -8.74 -3.96 -7.12
N ASN A 88 -9.61 -4.96 -6.96
CA ASN A 88 -10.48 -5.07 -5.79
C ASN A 88 -9.64 -5.38 -4.55
N VAL A 89 -8.61 -6.22 -4.70
CA VAL A 89 -7.65 -6.50 -3.62
C VAL A 89 -6.89 -5.23 -3.22
N VAL A 90 -6.37 -4.48 -4.20
CA VAL A 90 -5.68 -3.20 -3.94
C VAL A 90 -6.58 -2.21 -3.20
N GLN A 91 -7.85 -2.09 -3.61
CA GLN A 91 -8.82 -1.21 -2.93
C GLN A 91 -9.03 -1.59 -1.48
N VAL A 92 -9.37 -2.86 -1.21
CA VAL A 92 -9.60 -3.35 0.15
C VAL A 92 -8.34 -3.18 1.01
N CYS A 93 -7.17 -3.55 0.49
CA CYS A 93 -5.91 -3.40 1.20
C CYS A 93 -5.58 -1.94 1.52
N SER A 94 -5.74 -1.03 0.55
CA SER A 94 -5.41 0.39 0.72
C SER A 94 -6.24 1.04 1.84
N HIS A 95 -7.56 0.86 1.81
CA HIS A 95 -8.46 1.43 2.81
C HIS A 95 -8.34 0.74 4.18
N SER A 96 -8.05 -0.57 4.21
CA SER A 96 -7.82 -1.28 5.48
C SER A 96 -6.52 -0.80 6.15
N LEU A 97 -5.43 -0.65 5.40
CA LEU A 97 -4.15 -0.16 5.92
C LEU A 97 -4.25 1.27 6.44
N GLU A 98 -5.01 2.13 5.76
CA GLU A 98 -5.32 3.49 6.23
C GLU A 98 -6.02 3.46 7.60
N LEU A 99 -7.09 2.68 7.75
CA LEU A 99 -7.80 2.55 9.02
C LEU A 99 -6.92 1.98 10.13
N VAL A 100 -6.12 0.96 9.82
CA VAL A 100 -5.17 0.37 10.77
C VAL A 100 -4.12 1.39 11.20
N SER A 101 -3.57 2.18 10.27
CA SER A 101 -2.57 3.21 10.60
C SER A 101 -3.13 4.27 11.56
N LEU A 102 -4.38 4.70 11.35
CA LEU A 102 -5.03 5.66 12.23
C LEU A 102 -5.37 5.03 13.59
N ALA A 103 -5.82 3.78 13.60
CA ALA A 103 -6.10 3.05 14.84
C ALA A 103 -4.82 2.88 15.68
N MET A 104 -3.69 2.49 15.05
CA MET A 104 -2.39 2.39 15.71
C MET A 104 -1.96 3.72 16.31
N PHE A 105 -2.15 4.82 15.58
CA PHE A 105 -1.87 6.17 16.07
C PHE A 105 -2.72 6.53 17.30
N VAL A 106 -4.04 6.30 17.26
CA VAL A 106 -4.97 6.60 18.36
C VAL A 106 -4.70 5.74 19.59
N LEU A 107 -4.36 4.47 19.39
CA LEU A 107 -4.07 3.52 20.47
C LEU A 107 -2.67 3.73 21.09
N GLY A 108 -1.89 4.68 20.59
CA GLY A 108 -0.55 4.95 21.10
C GLY A 108 0.43 3.81 20.85
N SER A 109 0.29 3.13 19.70
CA SER A 109 1.26 2.12 19.25
C SER A 109 2.64 2.74 19.02
N ASN A 110 3.65 1.90 18.81
CA ASN A 110 5.01 2.37 18.51
C ASN A 110 5.00 3.36 17.31
N PRO A 111 5.59 4.56 17.44
CA PRO A 111 5.62 5.56 16.37
C PRO A 111 6.33 5.06 15.11
N VAL A 112 7.35 4.20 15.26
CA VAL A 112 8.07 3.60 14.11
C VAL A 112 7.14 2.71 13.31
N ASP A 113 6.44 1.79 13.97
CA ASP A 113 5.52 0.87 13.31
C ASP A 113 4.35 1.62 12.66
N THR A 114 3.81 2.63 13.36
CA THR A 114 2.73 3.48 12.83
C THR A 114 3.17 4.21 11.57
N ARG A 115 4.39 4.74 11.54
CA ARG A 115 4.98 5.39 10.36
C ARG A 115 5.15 4.42 9.19
N VAL A 116 5.65 3.22 9.45
CA VAL A 116 5.82 2.18 8.42
C VAL A 116 4.47 1.84 7.79
N VAL A 117 3.46 1.54 8.61
CA VAL A 117 2.12 1.20 8.13
C VAL A 117 1.47 2.38 7.39
N ALA A 118 1.59 3.61 7.89
CA ALA A 118 1.09 4.81 7.21
C ALA A 118 1.76 5.03 5.85
N THR A 119 3.05 4.70 5.72
CA THR A 119 3.80 4.79 4.45
C THR A 119 3.29 3.77 3.42
N TYR A 120 3.08 2.53 3.84
CA TYR A 120 2.49 1.52 2.97
C TYR A 120 1.04 1.85 2.59
N ALA A 121 0.25 2.38 3.53
CA ALA A 121 -1.11 2.83 3.29
C ALA A 121 -1.16 3.93 2.22
N ILE A 122 -0.33 4.98 2.35
CA ILE A 122 -0.33 6.08 1.38
C ILE A 122 0.18 5.63 0.01
N PHE A 123 1.21 4.78 -0.04
CA PHE A 123 1.68 4.18 -1.29
C PHE A 123 0.59 3.36 -1.98
N SER A 124 -0.14 2.54 -1.23
CA SER A 124 -1.25 1.75 -1.75
C SER A 124 -2.41 2.62 -2.25
N LEU A 125 -2.73 3.72 -1.56
CA LEU A 125 -3.72 4.70 -2.03
C LEU A 125 -3.28 5.39 -3.34
N TRP A 126 -2.00 5.72 -3.50
CA TRP A 126 -1.50 6.24 -4.78
C TRP A 126 -1.59 5.22 -5.91
N ILE A 127 -1.35 3.93 -5.64
CA ILE A 127 -1.61 2.88 -6.64
C ILE A 127 -3.11 2.80 -6.95
N ASN A 128 -3.97 2.90 -5.94
CA ASN A 128 -5.42 2.87 -6.10
C ASN A 128 -5.95 4.06 -6.93
N LEU A 129 -5.22 5.19 -6.99
CA LEU A 129 -5.55 6.28 -7.92
C LEU A 129 -5.57 5.81 -9.39
N LEU A 130 -4.71 4.85 -9.76
CA LEU A 130 -4.68 4.28 -11.11
C LEU A 130 -5.99 3.58 -11.45
N TYR A 131 -6.69 3.02 -10.47
CA TYR A 131 -8.01 2.42 -10.71
C TYR A 131 -9.00 3.43 -11.30
N PHE A 132 -9.04 4.66 -10.77
CA PHE A 132 -9.93 5.70 -11.29
C PHE A 132 -9.55 6.14 -12.72
N THR A 133 -8.30 5.97 -13.11
CA THR A 133 -7.86 6.26 -14.49
C THR A 133 -8.36 5.24 -15.51
N LYS A 134 -8.83 4.05 -15.09
CA LYS A 134 -9.52 3.09 -15.99
C LYS A 134 -10.78 3.67 -16.64
N ALA A 135 -11.38 4.72 -16.07
CA ALA A 135 -12.50 5.41 -16.71
C ALA A 135 -12.12 6.06 -18.06
N ILE A 136 -10.83 6.32 -18.29
CA ILE A 136 -10.29 6.83 -19.55
C ILE A 136 -9.93 5.63 -20.43
N ARG A 137 -10.64 5.46 -21.55
CA ARG A 137 -10.52 4.30 -22.45
C ARG A 137 -9.08 3.95 -22.84
N GLN A 138 -8.25 4.94 -23.13
CA GLN A 138 -6.85 4.74 -23.52
C GLN A 138 -5.99 4.20 -22.38
N ILE A 139 -6.25 4.67 -21.15
CA ILE A 139 -5.48 4.26 -19.96
C ILE A 139 -5.95 2.88 -19.47
N SER A 140 -7.25 2.57 -19.57
CA SER A 140 -7.75 1.22 -19.24
C SER A 140 -7.02 0.13 -20.02
N PHE A 141 -6.89 0.32 -21.34
CA PHE A 141 -6.19 -0.63 -22.20
C PHE A 141 -4.71 -0.80 -21.79
N LEU A 142 -4.03 0.30 -21.45
CA LEU A 142 -2.64 0.25 -20.99
C LEU A 142 -2.52 -0.49 -19.64
N LEU A 143 -3.45 -0.24 -18.71
CA LEU A 143 -3.47 -0.90 -17.41
C LEU A 143 -3.76 -2.40 -17.53
N GLU A 144 -4.64 -2.80 -18.45
CA GLU A 144 -4.92 -4.21 -18.74
C GLU A 144 -3.66 -4.93 -19.24
N ILE A 145 -2.96 -4.35 -20.22
CA ILE A 145 -1.68 -4.89 -20.71
C ILE A 145 -0.67 -5.00 -19.56
N LEU A 146 -0.55 -3.95 -18.74
CA LEU A 146 0.37 -3.96 -17.60
C LEU A 146 0.04 -5.09 -16.61
N THR A 147 -1.24 -5.29 -16.28
CA THR A 147 -1.66 -6.39 -15.40
C THR A 147 -1.38 -7.76 -16.00
N THR A 148 -1.53 -7.94 -17.31
CA THR A 148 -1.15 -9.19 -18.00
C THR A 148 0.35 -9.44 -17.92
N ILE A 149 1.18 -8.42 -18.20
CA ILE A 149 2.63 -8.53 -18.09
C ILE A 149 3.03 -8.92 -16.66
N ILE A 150 2.45 -8.27 -15.64
CA ILE A 150 2.73 -8.59 -14.24
C ILE A 150 2.36 -10.05 -13.95
N SER A 151 1.19 -10.51 -14.41
CA SER A 151 0.75 -11.90 -14.23
C SER A 151 1.72 -12.89 -14.86
N ASP A 152 2.26 -12.58 -16.05
CA ASP A 152 3.25 -13.43 -16.74
C ASP A 152 4.62 -13.42 -16.03
N MET A 153 4.95 -12.36 -15.31
CA MET A 153 6.19 -12.26 -14.52
C MET A 153 6.12 -13.03 -13.20
N ILE A 154 4.93 -13.34 -12.66
CA ILE A 154 4.78 -14.09 -11.40
C ILE A 154 5.58 -15.41 -11.37
N PRO A 155 5.43 -16.34 -12.34
CA PRO A 155 6.20 -17.59 -12.32
C PRO A 155 7.70 -17.35 -12.42
N PHE A 156 8.13 -16.35 -13.19
CA PHE A 156 9.55 -15.98 -13.29
C PHE A 156 10.10 -15.49 -11.95
N VAL A 157 9.36 -14.59 -11.28
CA VAL A 157 9.72 -14.08 -9.94
C VAL A 157 9.79 -15.23 -8.92
N ILE A 158 8.87 -16.19 -8.97
CA ILE A 158 8.88 -17.37 -8.09
C ILE A 158 10.16 -18.18 -8.31
N ILE A 159 10.49 -18.50 -9.56
CA ILE A 159 11.70 -19.27 -9.88
C ILE A 159 12.96 -18.52 -9.43
N MET A 160 13.04 -17.21 -9.72
CA MET A 160 14.16 -16.36 -9.29
C MET A 160 14.28 -16.31 -7.76
N THR A 161 13.15 -16.19 -7.05
CA THR A 161 13.14 -16.20 -5.58
C THR A 161 13.65 -17.52 -5.03
N ILE A 162 13.25 -18.66 -5.60
CA ILE A 162 13.73 -19.99 -5.20
C ILE A 162 15.24 -20.11 -5.44
N LEU A 163 15.73 -19.65 -6.59
CA LEU A 163 17.17 -19.68 -6.91
C LEU A 163 17.99 -18.80 -5.96
N VAL A 164 17.54 -17.56 -5.71
CA VAL A 164 18.20 -16.64 -4.77
C VAL A 164 18.20 -17.22 -3.36
N LEU A 165 17.08 -17.81 -2.91
CA LEU A 165 17.03 -18.47 -1.60
C LEU A 165 17.98 -19.67 -1.52
N ALA A 166 18.06 -20.48 -2.56
CA ALA A 166 18.97 -21.64 -2.59
C ALA A 166 20.44 -21.20 -2.51
N ASP A 167 20.81 -20.14 -3.24
CA ASP A 167 22.17 -19.57 -3.22
C ASP A 167 22.49 -18.91 -1.86
N THR A 168 21.54 -18.12 -1.33
CA THR A 168 21.65 -17.51 0.00
C THR A 168 21.87 -18.56 1.08
N LEU A 169 21.11 -19.66 1.05
CA LEU A 169 21.26 -20.76 1.99
C LEU A 169 22.61 -21.48 1.83
N ALA A 170 23.07 -21.70 0.60
CA ALA A 170 24.38 -22.30 0.34
C ALA A 170 25.52 -21.42 0.89
N LEU A 171 25.45 -20.11 0.67
CA LEU A 171 26.40 -19.14 1.22
C LEU A 171 26.34 -19.07 2.74
N LEU A 172 25.15 -19.08 3.33
CA LEU A 172 24.98 -19.11 4.79
C LEU A 172 25.62 -20.37 5.40
N VAL A 173 25.48 -21.54 4.76
CA VAL A 173 26.14 -22.78 5.20
C VAL A 173 27.66 -22.69 5.04
N LEU A 174 28.14 -22.07 3.95
CA LEU A 174 29.57 -21.89 3.69
C LEU A 174 30.24 -20.91 4.68
N VAL A 175 29.52 -19.85 5.05
CA VAL A 175 30.03 -18.72 5.87
C VAL A 175 29.67 -18.87 7.34
N GLY A 176 28.66 -19.67 7.70
CA GLY A 176 28.13 -19.88 9.06
C GLY A 176 29.12 -20.43 10.10
N ASN A 177 30.39 -20.62 9.74
CA ASN A 177 31.51 -20.79 10.66
C ASN A 177 32.08 -19.47 11.22
N LEU A 178 31.63 -18.30 10.74
CA LEU A 178 32.04 -16.97 11.21
C LEU A 178 30.91 -16.35 12.03
N LYS A 179 30.99 -16.53 13.35
CA LYS A 179 29.89 -16.40 14.32
C LYS A 179 29.35 -14.97 14.55
N ASP A 180 30.02 -13.93 14.04
CA ASP A 180 29.79 -12.54 14.48
C ASP A 180 29.23 -11.57 13.41
N GLN A 181 28.83 -12.05 12.21
CA GLN A 181 28.34 -11.16 11.12
C GLN A 181 27.05 -11.63 10.41
N ASN A 182 26.25 -12.49 11.04
CA ASN A 182 25.14 -13.18 10.36
C ASN A 182 24.11 -12.26 9.68
N ASP A 183 23.79 -11.09 10.24
CA ASP A 183 22.78 -10.21 9.65
C ASP A 183 23.30 -9.44 8.41
N GLU A 184 24.53 -8.91 8.46
CA GLU A 184 25.16 -8.23 7.31
C GLU A 184 25.42 -9.20 6.15
N ILE A 185 25.79 -10.44 6.47
CA ILE A 185 26.02 -11.49 5.47
C ILE A 185 24.70 -11.94 4.83
N LEU A 186 23.59 -11.99 5.59
CA LEU A 186 22.27 -12.31 5.05
C LEU A 186 21.81 -11.25 4.04
N PHE A 187 21.91 -9.97 4.40
CA PHE A 187 21.55 -8.87 3.50
C PHE A 187 22.46 -8.82 2.27
N ALA A 188 23.77 -9.02 2.45
CA ALA A 188 24.71 -9.08 1.33
C ALA A 188 24.43 -10.27 0.40
N SER A 189 24.10 -11.45 0.92
CA SER A 189 23.82 -12.66 0.12
C SER A 189 22.48 -12.60 -0.63
N PHE A 190 21.50 -11.84 -0.16
CA PHE A 190 20.31 -11.53 -0.96
C PHE A 190 20.57 -10.47 -2.05
N ALA A 191 21.46 -9.51 -1.80
CA ALA A 191 21.74 -8.40 -2.71
C ALA A 191 22.74 -8.75 -3.83
N THR A 192 23.76 -9.57 -3.55
CA THR A 192 24.82 -9.92 -4.50
C THR A 192 24.38 -10.69 -5.74
N PRO A 193 23.49 -11.72 -5.69
CA PRO A 193 23.03 -12.40 -6.89
C PRO A 193 22.14 -11.51 -7.75
N LEU A 194 21.41 -10.56 -7.14
CA LEU A 194 20.66 -9.55 -7.89
C LEU A 194 21.61 -8.61 -8.64
N ASP A 195 22.68 -8.14 -8.01
CA ASP A 195 23.64 -7.22 -8.61
C ASP A 195 24.48 -7.85 -9.76
N LEU A 196 24.66 -9.18 -9.73
CA LEU A 196 25.30 -9.96 -10.79
C LEU A 196 24.43 -10.17 -12.03
N VAL A 197 23.09 -10.10 -11.90
CA VAL A 197 22.14 -10.23 -13.03
C VAL A 197 21.97 -8.91 -13.78
N TYR A 198 22.24 -7.76 -13.13
CA TYR A 198 22.08 -6.42 -13.71
C TYR A 198 23.39 -5.83 -14.30
N ARG A 199 24.48 -6.59 -14.36
CA ARG A 199 25.72 -6.24 -15.08
C ARG A 199 25.83 -7.00 -16.40
#